data_AF-A0A1M3MY55-F1
#
_entry.id   AF-A0A1M3MY55-F1
#
_cell.length_a   1.000
_cell.length_b   1.000
_cell.length_c   1.000
_cell.angle_alpha   90.00
_cell.angle_beta   90.00
_cell.angle_gamma   90.00
#
_symmetry.space_group_name_H-M   'P 1'
#
loop_
_entity.id
_entity.type
_entity.pdbx_description
1 polymer ?
#
loop_
_entity_poly.entity_id
_entity_poly.type
_entity_poly.pdbx_seq_one_letter_code
_entity_poly.pdbx_strand_id
1 'polypeptide(L)'
;MKHITFVSSCVVFAAMTALGQGCGSTSGSTFNEGTSSSSGSSGASSSSGFDPNSPDSGGGGSDDDDDDGDGGSCATASAEATRVPVYMLLVVDGSGSMDGYDGSVFVAGEREADPLAPTRPSNPVGQTGKKWIAIRGALSAFADDLAAKPDPNLAVGMYLFSSNATKPANQADVPISFVDAAHATALKTRLLPPVFPTGGTPLAASMNGQLPILKAYSPAAPVKPGGKYVLVVMTDGIPSDGRQACLNAASSALSGTPSVLTFAVGVGDVNANASTVYDELFVGDLAVKGGTAPAGCNPTWSDTNMTGTPCHFQITPGSKTAQQIQADFLAAVNKIRDTVSSCELTLDFSSGNVDPAKVNVEYTSGAGTTSQIKQDSANGWTYDDPNAPTKVILHGTSCDTLKADPEGKVKIILGCKTVKEPGPGGPN
;
A
#
# COMPACT_ATOMS: atom_id res chain seq x y z
N MET A 1 47.24 33.21 -25.95
CA MET A 1 48.48 33.02 -25.15
C MET A 1 48.16 33.21 -23.68
N LYS A 2 48.81 32.39 -22.84
CA LYS A 2 48.72 32.24 -21.38
C LYS A 2 47.63 31.28 -20.87
N HIS A 3 48.02 30.01 -20.96
CA HIS A 3 47.67 28.88 -20.12
C HIS A 3 47.71 29.20 -18.61
N ILE A 4 46.74 28.68 -17.85
CA ILE A 4 46.93 28.27 -16.45
C ILE A 4 46.19 26.94 -16.21
N THR A 5 47.00 25.88 -16.31
CA THR A 5 47.12 24.61 -15.59
C THR A 5 45.99 24.09 -14.69
N PHE A 6 45.48 22.91 -15.06
CA PHE A 6 44.82 21.91 -14.21
C PHE A 6 45.80 21.29 -13.20
N VAL A 7 45.44 21.21 -11.92
CA VAL A 7 46.12 20.35 -10.94
C VAL A 7 45.13 19.31 -10.42
N SER A 8 45.44 18.07 -10.76
CA SER A 8 44.90 16.83 -10.23
C SER A 8 45.40 16.60 -8.81
N SER A 9 44.54 16.14 -7.91
CA SER A 9 44.97 15.44 -6.69
C SER A 9 44.00 14.32 -6.36
N CYS A 10 44.47 13.12 -6.64
CA CYS A 10 44.00 11.86 -6.10
C CYS A 10 44.11 11.89 -4.57
N VAL A 11 43.03 11.59 -3.86
CA VAL A 11 43.10 11.08 -2.48
C VAL A 11 42.55 9.67 -2.49
N VAL A 12 43.48 8.72 -2.34
CA VAL A 12 43.23 7.31 -2.10
C VAL A 12 42.83 7.17 -0.63
N PHE A 13 41.64 6.63 -0.36
CA PHE A 13 41.29 6.13 0.98
C PHE A 13 41.29 4.59 0.95
N ALA A 14 42.19 4.03 1.75
CA ALA A 14 42.42 2.61 1.91
C ALA A 14 41.33 1.94 2.76
N ALA A 15 41.00 0.70 2.39
CA ALA A 15 40.19 -0.22 3.16
C ALA A 15 40.93 -0.70 4.42
N MET A 16 40.22 -0.78 5.55
CA MET A 16 40.62 -1.57 6.71
C MET A 16 39.57 -2.64 7.00
N THR A 17 39.91 -3.87 6.66
CA THR A 17 39.29 -5.11 7.13
C THR A 17 39.83 -5.44 8.52
N ALA A 18 38.96 -5.55 9.53
CA ALA A 18 39.31 -6.13 10.81
C ALA A 18 38.59 -7.47 10.98
N LEU A 19 39.37 -8.55 10.87
CA LEU A 19 39.01 -9.90 11.29
C LEU A 19 39.21 -10.00 12.81
N GLY A 20 38.15 -10.33 13.54
CA GLY A 20 38.21 -10.72 14.95
C GLY A 20 37.77 -12.17 15.11
N GLN A 21 38.73 -13.08 15.17
CA GLN A 21 38.55 -14.43 15.69
C GLN A 21 38.57 -14.38 17.23
N GLY A 22 37.55 -14.96 17.86
CA GLY A 22 37.52 -15.28 19.29
C GLY A 22 37.22 -16.76 19.47
N CYS A 23 38.16 -17.46 20.10
CA CYS A 23 38.23 -18.90 20.32
C CYS A 23 37.57 -19.31 21.65
N GLY A 24 37.03 -20.54 21.71
CA GLY A 24 37.15 -21.39 22.91
C GLY A 24 35.87 -21.73 23.67
N SER A 25 35.39 -22.97 23.52
CA SER A 25 35.65 -24.07 24.48
C SER A 25 34.49 -25.06 24.58
N THR A 26 34.82 -26.29 24.21
CA THR A 26 34.09 -27.54 24.45
C THR A 26 33.97 -27.83 25.94
N SER A 27 32.82 -28.33 26.38
CA SER A 27 32.70 -29.32 27.47
C SER A 27 31.29 -29.91 27.44
N GLY A 28 31.21 -31.23 27.25
CA GLY A 28 29.98 -31.99 27.43
C GLY A 28 29.65 -32.21 28.90
N SER A 29 28.39 -32.52 29.17
CA SER A 29 27.98 -33.45 30.22
C SER A 29 26.53 -33.84 30.00
N THR A 30 26.35 -35.10 29.60
CA THR A 30 25.28 -35.99 30.05
C THR A 30 25.10 -35.89 31.56
N PHE A 31 23.87 -35.99 32.08
CA PHE A 31 23.49 -36.87 33.22
C PHE A 31 21.98 -36.73 33.54
N ASN A 32 21.23 -37.75 33.12
CA ASN A 32 20.55 -38.74 33.97
C ASN A 32 19.19 -38.46 34.63
N GLU A 33 18.35 -39.49 34.50
CA GLU A 33 17.12 -39.76 35.23
C GLU A 33 17.36 -39.90 36.75
N GLY A 34 16.30 -39.66 37.52
CA GLY A 34 16.30 -39.87 38.96
C GLY A 34 14.91 -39.68 39.57
N THR A 35 14.20 -40.78 39.68
CA THR A 35 12.93 -40.97 40.38
C THR A 35 12.98 -40.71 41.90
N SER A 36 11.78 -40.50 42.45
CA SER A 36 11.28 -40.96 43.76
C SER A 36 11.22 -39.99 44.96
N SER A 37 9.97 -39.61 45.25
CA SER A 37 9.19 -40.01 46.46
C SER A 37 9.32 -39.28 47.81
N SER A 38 8.16 -39.28 48.48
CA SER A 38 7.81 -38.90 49.86
C SER A 38 7.57 -37.39 50.10
N SER A 39 6.59 -36.92 50.86
CA SER A 39 5.47 -37.46 51.66
C SER A 39 4.62 -36.21 52.03
N GLY A 40 3.28 -36.24 52.12
CA GLY A 40 2.54 -36.79 53.25
C GLY A 40 1.20 -36.06 53.49
N SER A 41 0.14 -36.86 53.61
CA SER A 41 -0.95 -36.79 54.60
C SER A 41 -2.32 -36.15 54.30
N SER A 42 -3.29 -37.09 54.19
CA SER A 42 -4.53 -37.28 55.00
C SER A 42 -5.86 -36.57 54.65
N GLY A 43 -6.86 -37.43 54.35
CA GLY A 43 -8.30 -37.22 54.56
C GLY A 43 -9.09 -38.44 54.06
N ALA A 44 -9.79 -39.15 54.94
CA ALA A 44 -10.34 -40.51 54.75
C ALA A 44 -11.89 -40.56 54.75
N SER A 45 -12.40 -41.79 54.49
CA SER A 45 -13.75 -42.40 54.72
C SER A 45 -14.63 -42.57 53.45
N SER A 46 -14.76 -43.80 52.89
CA SER A 46 -15.73 -44.90 53.17
C SER A 46 -17.15 -44.58 52.67
N SER A 47 -17.93 -45.42 51.97
CA SER A 47 -18.12 -46.87 52.07
C SER A 47 -18.88 -47.44 50.84
N SER A 48 -18.72 -48.74 50.63
CA SER A 48 -19.38 -49.65 49.67
C SER A 48 -20.87 -49.92 49.94
N GLY A 49 -21.62 -50.27 48.89
CA GLY A 49 -22.93 -50.93 48.98
C GLY A 49 -23.34 -51.58 47.66
N PHE A 50 -23.21 -52.90 47.57
CA PHE A 50 -23.78 -53.77 46.54
C PHE A 50 -25.14 -54.28 47.03
N ASP A 51 -26.15 -54.39 46.14
CA ASP A 51 -27.24 -55.35 46.30
C ASP A 51 -27.81 -55.76 44.91
N PRO A 52 -27.99 -57.07 44.62
CA PRO A 52 -28.45 -57.57 43.32
C PRO A 52 -29.89 -58.09 43.38
N ASN A 53 -30.80 -57.58 42.52
CA ASN A 53 -31.97 -58.36 42.10
C ASN A 53 -32.60 -57.85 40.78
N SER A 54 -32.89 -58.81 39.89
CA SER A 54 -33.51 -58.73 38.55
C SER A 54 -35.04 -58.43 38.61
N PRO A 55 -35.80 -58.19 37.50
CA PRO A 55 -35.75 -58.90 36.21
C PRO A 55 -35.90 -58.10 34.89
N ASP A 56 -35.30 -58.68 33.85
CA ASP A 56 -35.78 -58.90 32.47
C ASP A 56 -36.89 -58.00 31.86
N SER A 57 -36.57 -57.39 30.72
CA SER A 57 -37.50 -57.06 29.62
C SER A 57 -36.70 -56.76 28.34
N GLY A 58 -36.74 -57.66 27.37
CA GLY A 58 -36.08 -57.52 26.07
C GLY A 58 -36.80 -56.62 25.05
N GLY A 59 -36.06 -56.32 23.98
CA GLY A 59 -36.49 -55.63 22.75
C GLY A 59 -35.51 -54.48 22.44
N GLY A 60 -34.79 -54.38 21.33
CA GLY A 60 -34.86 -55.05 20.03
C GLY A 60 -34.61 -53.99 18.96
N GLY A 61 -33.35 -53.85 18.51
CA GLY A 61 -32.88 -53.25 17.25
C GLY A 61 -33.23 -51.78 16.95
N SER A 62 -32.21 -50.94 16.69
CA SER A 62 -31.81 -50.53 15.33
C SER A 62 -30.47 -49.80 15.43
N ASP A 63 -29.55 -50.17 14.55
CA ASP A 63 -28.31 -49.46 14.27
C ASP A 63 -28.64 -48.03 13.83
N ASP A 64 -27.94 -47.05 14.41
CA ASP A 64 -27.59 -45.77 13.79
C ASP A 64 -26.39 -45.24 14.58
N ASP A 65 -25.22 -45.73 14.19
CA ASP A 65 -23.95 -45.04 14.41
C ASP A 65 -24.02 -43.72 13.65
N ASP A 66 -24.19 -42.60 14.33
CA ASP A 66 -23.65 -41.33 13.88
C ASP A 66 -22.95 -40.64 15.07
N ASP A 67 -21.64 -40.81 14.98
CA ASP A 67 -20.55 -40.46 15.88
C ASP A 67 -20.47 -38.95 16.11
N ASP A 68 -20.93 -38.52 17.28
CA ASP A 68 -20.60 -37.22 17.86
C ASP A 68 -19.17 -37.30 18.45
N GLY A 69 -18.21 -36.79 17.70
CA GLY A 69 -16.99 -36.21 18.27
C GLY A 69 -15.67 -36.85 17.84
N ASP A 70 -15.05 -36.26 16.84
CA ASP A 70 -13.60 -36.06 16.91
C ASP A 70 -13.23 -34.70 16.31
N GLY A 71 -12.62 -33.85 17.13
CA GLY A 71 -11.93 -32.62 16.74
C GLY A 71 -10.63 -32.94 16.00
N GLY A 72 -10.71 -33.86 15.03
CA GLY A 72 -9.62 -34.30 14.19
C GLY A 72 -9.39 -33.27 13.08
N SER A 73 -8.14 -32.82 12.96
CA SER A 73 -7.67 -31.87 11.95
C SER A 73 -8.12 -32.25 10.53
N CYS A 74 -9.22 -31.68 10.05
CA CYS A 74 -9.69 -31.83 8.67
C CYS A 74 -8.78 -31.12 7.65
N ALA A 75 -7.81 -30.34 8.13
CA ALA A 75 -6.87 -29.63 7.29
C ALA A 75 -5.84 -30.63 6.73
N THR A 76 -5.93 -30.91 5.44
CA THR A 76 -4.96 -31.76 4.72
C THR A 76 -3.78 -30.96 4.20
N ALA A 77 -3.93 -29.64 4.06
CA ALA A 77 -2.87 -28.71 3.70
C ALA A 77 -3.24 -27.28 4.12
N SER A 78 -2.23 -26.41 4.23
CA SER A 78 -2.46 -24.97 4.34
C SER A 78 -1.41 -24.18 3.58
N ALA A 79 -1.84 -23.10 2.95
CA ALA A 79 -0.98 -22.12 2.30
C ALA A 79 -1.13 -20.77 3.00
N GLU A 80 -0.02 -20.11 3.36
CA GLU A 80 -0.07 -18.71 3.77
C GLU A 80 -0.13 -17.84 2.51
N ALA A 81 -1.16 -16.99 2.41
CA ALA A 81 -1.24 -16.01 1.35
C ALA A 81 -0.80 -14.65 1.89
N THR A 82 0.20 -14.08 1.24
CA THR A 82 0.70 -12.74 1.55
C THR A 82 0.06 -11.71 0.63
N ARG A 83 -0.10 -10.48 1.12
CA ARG A 83 -0.48 -9.36 0.27
C ARG A 83 0.47 -9.23 -0.91
N VAL A 84 -0.10 -8.89 -2.07
CA VAL A 84 0.71 -8.53 -3.23
C VAL A 84 1.42 -7.21 -2.93
N PRO A 85 2.76 -7.16 -3.00
CA PRO A 85 3.50 -5.93 -2.75
C PRO A 85 3.17 -4.83 -3.75
N VAL A 86 3.48 -3.59 -3.41
CA VAL A 86 3.28 -2.42 -4.25
C VAL A 86 4.59 -1.63 -4.32
N TYR A 87 5.04 -1.36 -5.54
CA TYR A 87 6.17 -0.48 -5.80
C TYR A 87 5.61 0.83 -6.35
N MET A 88 5.54 1.84 -5.50
CA MET A 88 4.92 3.12 -5.77
C MET A 88 5.99 4.16 -6.11
N LEU A 89 5.83 4.86 -7.23
CA LEU A 89 6.62 6.03 -7.58
C LEU A 89 5.72 7.26 -7.61
N LEU A 90 5.99 8.22 -6.74
CA LEU A 90 5.30 9.50 -6.70
C LEU A 90 5.97 10.46 -7.69
N VAL A 91 5.21 10.96 -8.67
CA VAL A 91 5.62 12.03 -9.58
C VAL A 91 4.88 13.29 -9.19
N VAL A 92 5.60 14.21 -8.58
CA VAL A 92 5.06 15.40 -7.90
C VAL A 92 5.34 16.63 -8.74
N ASP A 93 4.31 17.44 -8.92
CA ASP A 93 4.39 18.73 -9.61
C ASP A 93 4.94 19.81 -8.68
N GLY A 94 6.06 20.39 -9.10
CA GLY A 94 6.65 21.57 -8.52
C GLY A 94 6.65 22.76 -9.48
N SER A 95 5.71 22.85 -10.41
CA SER A 95 5.59 23.99 -11.33
C SER A 95 5.23 25.30 -10.60
N GLY A 96 5.44 26.45 -11.25
CA GLY A 96 5.14 27.76 -10.67
C GLY A 96 3.68 27.92 -10.22
N SER A 97 2.72 27.27 -10.89
CA SER A 97 1.30 27.28 -10.53
C SER A 97 1.01 26.64 -9.16
N MET A 98 1.84 25.68 -8.74
CA MET A 98 1.80 25.12 -7.38
C MET A 98 2.22 26.15 -6.32
N ASP A 99 2.99 27.18 -6.70
CA ASP A 99 3.34 28.34 -5.87
C ASP A 99 2.35 29.51 -6.00
N GLY A 100 1.24 29.32 -6.72
CA GLY A 100 0.24 30.36 -6.98
C GLY A 100 0.66 31.36 -8.06
N TYR A 101 1.55 30.99 -8.99
CA TYR A 101 1.96 31.81 -10.12
C TYR A 101 1.27 31.36 -11.41
N ASP A 102 0.57 32.27 -12.10
CA ASP A 102 -0.20 31.96 -13.32
C ASP A 102 0.61 32.02 -14.63
N GLY A 103 1.93 32.22 -14.53
CA GLY A 103 2.81 32.48 -15.68
C GLY A 103 3.18 33.95 -15.83
N SER A 104 2.43 34.87 -15.23
CA SER A 104 2.66 36.31 -15.28
C SER A 104 2.79 36.97 -13.92
N VAL A 105 1.93 36.60 -12.96
CA VAL A 105 1.88 37.20 -11.62
C VAL A 105 1.49 36.14 -10.58
N PHE A 106 1.72 36.47 -9.31
CA PHE A 106 1.15 35.69 -8.22
C PHE A 106 -0.34 36.02 -8.07
N VAL A 107 -1.18 34.99 -8.09
CA VAL A 107 -2.63 35.12 -7.98
C VAL A 107 -3.01 35.46 -6.55
N ALA A 108 -3.88 36.46 -6.40
CA ALA A 108 -4.34 36.91 -5.10
C ALA A 108 -5.12 35.78 -4.38
N GLY A 109 -4.76 35.49 -3.13
CA GLY A 109 -5.43 34.46 -2.32
C GLY A 109 -4.88 33.04 -2.48
N GLU A 110 -4.01 32.78 -3.47
CA GLU A 110 -3.41 31.45 -3.71
C GLU A 110 -2.18 31.17 -2.84
N ARG A 111 -1.70 32.17 -2.08
CA ARG A 111 -0.49 32.07 -1.26
C ARG A 111 -0.79 32.41 0.20
N GLU A 112 -0.04 31.80 1.10
CA GLU A 112 -0.07 32.06 2.53
C GLU A 112 1.35 32.05 3.12
N ALA A 113 1.50 32.49 4.36
CA ALA A 113 2.78 32.46 5.05
C ALA A 113 3.26 31.02 5.21
N ASP A 114 4.49 30.72 4.79
CA ASP A 114 5.07 29.39 4.91
C ASP A 114 5.74 29.25 6.28
N PRO A 115 5.19 28.44 7.21
CA PRO A 115 5.78 28.28 8.54
C PRO A 115 7.18 27.67 8.50
N LEU A 116 7.53 26.95 7.42
CA LEU A 116 8.83 26.32 7.25
C LEU A 116 9.83 27.21 6.50
N ALA A 117 9.38 28.33 5.93
CA ALA A 117 10.21 29.26 5.19
C ALA A 117 9.81 30.74 5.39
N PRO A 118 9.76 31.25 6.64
CA PRO A 118 9.28 32.61 6.93
C PRO A 118 10.13 33.71 6.30
N THR A 119 11.37 33.39 5.90
CA THR A 119 12.32 34.32 5.26
C THR A 119 12.51 34.04 3.77
N ARG A 120 11.63 33.23 3.13
CA ARG A 120 11.73 32.94 1.69
C ARG A 120 11.77 34.26 0.90
N PRO A 121 12.77 34.50 0.03
CA PRO A 121 12.88 35.71 -0.77
C PRO A 121 11.87 35.67 -1.94
N SER A 122 10.59 35.76 -1.61
CA SER A 122 9.49 35.82 -2.57
C SER A 122 8.74 37.15 -2.44
N ASN A 123 7.78 37.42 -3.32
CA ASN A 123 6.96 38.62 -3.26
C ASN A 123 5.48 38.25 -3.09
N PRO A 124 4.86 38.43 -1.90
CA PRO A 124 5.44 38.96 -0.66
C PRO A 124 6.43 37.99 0.02
N VAL A 125 7.35 38.51 0.85
CA VAL A 125 8.38 37.72 1.55
C VAL A 125 7.73 36.69 2.47
N GLY A 126 8.33 35.49 2.53
CA GLY A 126 7.89 34.41 3.40
C GLY A 126 6.61 33.70 2.97
N GLN A 127 6.03 34.05 1.81
CA GLN A 127 4.85 33.37 1.30
C GLN A 127 5.18 32.22 0.36
N THR A 128 4.29 31.25 0.28
CA THR A 128 4.34 30.11 -0.65
C THR A 128 2.92 29.74 -1.07
N GLY A 129 2.76 29.16 -2.26
CA GLY A 129 1.48 28.67 -2.75
C GLY A 129 0.85 27.66 -1.81
N LYS A 130 -0.46 27.80 -1.59
CA LYS A 130 -1.25 26.92 -0.73
C LYS A 130 -1.19 25.48 -1.21
N LYS A 131 -1.24 25.26 -2.54
CA LYS A 131 -1.12 23.93 -3.15
C LYS A 131 0.22 23.27 -2.80
N TRP A 132 1.33 24.01 -2.92
CA TRP A 132 2.67 23.51 -2.55
C TRP A 132 2.81 23.24 -1.05
N ILE A 133 2.38 24.17 -0.20
CA ILE A 133 2.39 23.96 1.26
C ILE A 133 1.61 22.68 1.60
N ALA A 134 0.44 22.51 1.00
CA ALA A 134 -0.46 21.39 1.23
C ALA A 134 0.13 20.05 0.80
N ILE A 135 0.60 19.92 -0.44
CA ILE A 135 1.16 18.66 -0.95
C ILE A 135 2.44 18.26 -0.19
N ARG A 136 3.29 19.23 0.14
CA ARG A 136 4.48 19.02 0.99
C ARG A 136 4.09 18.49 2.37
N GLY A 137 3.09 19.10 3.01
CA GLY A 137 2.59 18.67 4.31
C GLY A 137 1.99 17.26 4.25
N ALA A 138 1.21 16.97 3.22
CA ALA A 138 0.51 15.70 3.06
C ALA A 138 1.49 14.55 2.81
N LEU A 139 2.45 14.73 1.90
CA LEU A 139 3.47 13.73 1.61
C LEU A 139 4.45 13.54 2.78
N SER A 140 4.67 14.58 3.60
CA SER A 140 5.43 14.45 4.83
C SER A 140 4.69 13.61 5.87
N ALA A 141 3.41 13.88 6.09
CA ALA A 141 2.57 13.09 6.99
C ALA A 141 2.41 11.63 6.51
N PHE A 142 2.30 11.42 5.20
CA PHE A 142 2.28 10.09 4.60
C PHE A 142 3.59 9.33 4.88
N ALA A 143 4.74 9.97 4.69
CA ALA A 143 6.03 9.36 4.99
C ALA A 143 6.19 9.03 6.49
N ASP A 144 5.69 9.89 7.38
CA ASP A 144 5.71 9.66 8.83
C ASP A 144 4.82 8.48 9.24
N ASP A 145 3.60 8.34 8.69
CA ASP A 145 2.71 7.19 8.97
C ASP A 145 3.35 5.88 8.50
N LEU A 146 3.98 5.88 7.30
CA LEU A 146 4.67 4.69 6.79
C LEU A 146 5.88 4.30 7.65
N ALA A 147 6.68 5.26 8.12
CA ALA A 147 7.80 4.95 9.01
C ALA A 147 7.34 4.50 10.40
N ALA A 148 6.19 4.98 10.88
CA ALA A 148 5.60 4.55 12.15
C ALA A 148 5.01 3.13 12.08
N LYS A 149 4.61 2.69 10.89
CA LYS A 149 4.07 1.34 10.62
C LYS A 149 4.71 0.75 9.36
N PRO A 150 6.00 0.37 9.42
CA PRO A 150 6.71 -0.09 8.23
C PRO A 150 6.04 -1.34 7.62
N ASP A 151 5.71 -1.27 6.32
CA ASP A 151 5.03 -2.35 5.61
C ASP A 151 5.98 -2.98 4.55
N PRO A 152 6.42 -4.24 4.70
CA PRO A 152 7.28 -4.90 3.73
C PRO A 152 6.59 -5.18 2.38
N ASN A 153 5.28 -4.95 2.28
CA ASN A 153 4.51 -5.02 1.03
C ASN A 153 4.40 -3.65 0.35
N LEU A 154 5.07 -2.60 0.84
CA LEU A 154 5.06 -1.28 0.21
C LEU A 154 6.48 -0.71 0.09
N ALA A 155 6.86 -0.35 -1.13
CA ALA A 155 8.03 0.45 -1.42
C ALA A 155 7.61 1.76 -2.08
N VAL A 156 8.22 2.88 -1.68
CA VAL A 156 7.88 4.21 -2.18
C VAL A 156 9.14 4.91 -2.69
N GLY A 157 9.05 5.51 -3.88
CA GLY A 157 10.03 6.45 -4.41
C GLY A 157 9.36 7.79 -4.76
N MET A 158 10.17 8.79 -5.10
CA MET A 158 9.68 10.12 -5.47
C MET A 158 10.51 10.76 -6.57
N TYR A 159 9.84 11.50 -7.44
CA TYR A 159 10.41 12.45 -8.38
C TYR A 159 9.61 13.75 -8.34
N LEU A 160 10.28 14.88 -8.14
CA LEU A 160 9.70 16.22 -8.15
C LEU A 160 10.22 16.97 -9.37
N PHE A 161 9.33 17.26 -10.30
CA PHE A 161 9.65 18.07 -11.47
C PHE A 161 9.41 19.55 -11.21
N SER A 162 10.05 20.40 -12.02
CA SER A 162 9.89 21.86 -12.02
C SER A 162 10.20 22.64 -10.74
N SER A 163 10.91 22.08 -9.78
CA SER A 163 11.45 22.83 -8.65
C SER A 163 12.76 23.59 -8.96
N ASN A 164 13.12 24.52 -8.09
CA ASN A 164 14.46 25.17 -8.09
C ASN A 164 15.63 24.18 -7.79
N ALA A 165 15.33 22.91 -7.53
CA ALA A 165 16.28 21.83 -7.30
C ALA A 165 15.95 20.59 -8.15
N THR A 166 15.36 20.78 -9.33
CA THR A 166 14.94 19.66 -10.19
C THR A 166 16.13 18.87 -10.74
N LYS A 167 16.03 17.54 -10.61
CA LYS A 167 16.96 16.60 -11.25
C LYS A 167 16.47 16.19 -12.63
N PRO A 168 17.36 15.65 -13.49
CA PRO A 168 16.99 15.10 -14.78
C PRO A 168 15.84 14.10 -14.68
N ALA A 169 14.92 14.13 -15.65
CA ALA A 169 13.72 13.28 -15.64
C ALA A 169 14.00 11.77 -15.68
N ASN A 170 15.22 11.35 -16.07
CA ASN A 170 15.67 9.96 -16.06
C ASN A 170 16.39 9.56 -14.75
N GLN A 171 16.22 10.33 -13.68
CA GLN A 171 16.73 10.00 -12.34
C GLN A 171 15.61 10.14 -11.32
N ALA A 172 15.48 9.18 -10.40
CA ALA A 172 14.61 9.34 -9.25
C ALA A 172 15.22 10.33 -8.26
N ASP A 173 14.40 11.21 -7.68
CA ASP A 173 14.88 12.12 -6.66
C ASP A 173 15.18 11.37 -5.37
N VAL A 174 14.26 10.47 -5.02
CA VAL A 174 14.35 9.49 -3.95
C VAL A 174 14.06 8.11 -4.58
N PRO A 175 15.02 7.17 -4.59
CA PRO A 175 14.81 5.84 -5.15
C PRO A 175 13.63 5.11 -4.51
N ILE A 176 13.02 4.17 -5.24
CA ILE A 176 11.97 3.31 -4.68
C ILE A 176 12.63 2.38 -3.64
N SER A 177 12.16 2.42 -2.40
CA SER A 177 12.68 1.57 -1.31
C SER A 177 11.63 1.34 -0.22
N PHE A 178 11.91 0.39 0.67
CA PHE A 178 11.20 0.22 1.92
C PHE A 178 11.19 1.52 2.73
N VAL A 179 10.04 1.87 3.31
CA VAL A 179 9.87 3.13 4.03
C VAL A 179 10.17 2.94 5.52
N ASP A 180 11.45 2.91 5.85
CA ASP A 180 11.92 3.06 7.24
C ASP A 180 12.09 4.55 7.61
N ALA A 181 12.58 4.83 8.82
CA ALA A 181 12.81 6.20 9.28
C ALA A 181 13.82 6.99 8.43
N ALA A 182 14.86 6.34 7.89
CA ALA A 182 15.87 6.99 7.06
C ALA A 182 15.29 7.34 5.68
N HIS A 183 14.54 6.41 5.09
CA HIS A 183 13.88 6.61 3.80
C HIS A 183 12.75 7.63 3.88
N ALA A 184 11.94 7.61 4.93
CA ALA A 184 10.95 8.66 5.19
C ALA A 184 11.59 10.04 5.35
N THR A 185 12.77 10.11 5.98
CA THR A 185 13.55 11.36 6.05
C THR A 185 14.00 11.83 4.67
N ALA A 186 14.42 10.92 3.78
CA ALA A 186 14.78 11.26 2.40
C ALA A 186 13.58 11.79 1.60
N LEU A 187 12.42 11.13 1.68
CA LEU A 187 11.17 11.56 1.07
C LEU A 187 10.77 12.97 1.53
N LYS A 188 10.79 13.24 2.84
CA LYS A 188 10.49 14.56 3.41
C LYS A 188 11.48 15.62 2.96
N THR A 189 12.77 15.36 3.12
CA THR A 189 13.85 16.32 2.80
C THR A 189 13.75 16.80 1.36
N ARG A 190 13.28 15.94 0.43
CA ARG A 190 13.13 16.32 -0.97
C ARG A 190 12.10 17.45 -1.20
N LEU A 191 11.11 17.58 -0.33
CA LEU A 191 10.01 18.57 -0.44
C LEU A 191 10.20 19.78 0.49
N LEU A 192 11.06 19.67 1.50
CA LEU A 192 11.28 20.73 2.48
C LEU A 192 12.13 21.89 1.90
N PRO A 193 11.99 23.11 2.43
CA PRO A 193 12.87 24.23 2.08
C PRO A 193 14.36 23.83 2.17
N PRO A 194 15.22 24.31 1.24
CA PRO A 194 14.99 25.40 0.30
C PRO A 194 14.39 24.99 -1.06
N VAL A 195 13.67 23.87 -1.15
CA VAL A 195 12.98 23.43 -2.38
C VAL A 195 11.66 24.19 -2.56
N PHE A 196 11.50 24.85 -3.69
CA PHE A 196 10.29 25.60 -4.04
C PHE A 196 9.87 25.38 -5.50
N PRO A 197 8.57 25.54 -5.79
CA PRO A 197 8.07 25.40 -7.15
C PRO A 197 8.57 26.53 -8.07
N THR A 198 8.75 26.23 -9.35
CA THR A 198 9.13 27.20 -10.40
C THR A 198 8.84 26.67 -11.80
N GLY A 199 9.04 27.45 -12.86
CA GLY A 199 8.93 26.96 -14.24
C GLY A 199 7.55 26.40 -14.66
N GLY A 200 7.53 25.69 -15.79
CA GLY A 200 6.32 25.08 -16.36
C GLY A 200 6.08 23.64 -15.89
N THR A 201 5.26 22.88 -16.61
CA THR A 201 4.81 21.54 -16.19
C THR A 201 5.19 20.48 -17.24
N PRO A 202 6.49 20.11 -17.37
CA PRO A 202 6.97 19.13 -18.34
C PRO A 202 6.61 17.68 -17.91
N LEU A 203 5.31 17.40 -17.83
CA LEU A 203 4.78 16.16 -17.30
C LEU A 203 5.07 14.98 -18.24
N ALA A 204 5.03 15.17 -19.56
CA ALA A 204 5.33 14.09 -20.49
C ALA A 204 6.80 13.64 -20.38
N ALA A 205 7.74 14.58 -20.29
CA ALA A 205 9.15 14.30 -20.06
C ALA A 205 9.37 13.60 -18.72
N SER A 206 8.69 14.06 -17.67
CA SER A 206 8.74 13.48 -16.33
C SER A 206 8.24 12.03 -16.34
N MET A 207 7.07 11.76 -16.92
CA MET A 207 6.53 10.40 -17.03
C MET A 207 7.44 9.50 -17.86
N ASN A 208 7.91 9.95 -19.02
CA ASN A 208 8.75 9.15 -19.91
C ASN A 208 10.12 8.82 -19.31
N GLY A 209 10.66 9.68 -18.44
CA GLY A 209 11.92 9.41 -17.75
C GLY A 209 11.76 8.54 -16.50
N GLN A 210 10.64 8.65 -15.79
CA GLN A 210 10.40 7.91 -14.54
C GLN A 210 9.82 6.51 -14.74
N LEU A 211 8.99 6.30 -15.78
CA LEU A 211 8.41 4.98 -16.07
C LEU A 211 9.47 3.87 -16.28
N PRO A 212 10.58 4.09 -17.00
CA PRO A 212 11.66 3.11 -17.09
C PRO A 212 12.29 2.78 -15.75
N ILE A 213 12.46 3.77 -14.85
CA ILE A 213 13.02 3.55 -13.50
C ILE A 213 12.08 2.67 -12.70
N LEU A 214 10.78 2.99 -12.71
CA LEU A 214 9.76 2.19 -12.03
C LEU A 214 9.75 0.75 -12.56
N LYS A 215 9.72 0.56 -13.89
CA LYS A 215 9.72 -0.78 -14.52
C LYS A 215 10.99 -1.58 -14.26
N ALA A 216 12.13 -0.90 -14.10
CA ALA A 216 13.42 -1.54 -13.81
C ALA A 216 13.61 -1.83 -12.30
N TYR A 217 12.72 -1.36 -11.43
CA TYR A 217 12.82 -1.61 -10.01
C TYR A 217 12.72 -3.11 -9.70
N SER A 218 13.76 -3.61 -9.05
CA SER A 218 13.79 -4.93 -8.45
C SER A 218 13.80 -4.76 -6.93
N PRO A 219 12.80 -5.33 -6.22
CA PRO A 219 12.75 -5.25 -4.77
C PRO A 219 13.94 -5.99 -4.15
N ALA A 220 14.38 -5.48 -3.01
CA ALA A 220 15.34 -6.14 -2.14
C ALA A 220 14.75 -6.20 -0.73
N ALA A 221 15.21 -7.16 0.07
CA ALA A 221 14.78 -7.28 1.46
C ALA A 221 14.92 -5.92 2.19
N PRO A 222 13.90 -5.49 2.96
CA PRO A 222 12.73 -6.25 3.38
C PRO A 222 11.52 -6.22 2.42
N VAL A 223 11.59 -5.51 1.29
CA VAL A 223 10.50 -5.44 0.30
C VAL A 223 10.31 -6.81 -0.34
N LYS A 224 9.08 -7.31 -0.35
CA LYS A 224 8.75 -8.61 -0.95
C LYS A 224 8.69 -8.52 -2.50
N PRO A 225 9.05 -9.60 -3.21
CA PRO A 225 8.94 -9.68 -4.67
C PRO A 225 7.50 -9.91 -5.17
N GLY A 226 7.31 -9.85 -6.49
CA GLY A 226 6.03 -10.19 -7.14
C GLY A 226 4.94 -9.10 -7.06
N GLY A 227 5.31 -7.87 -6.73
CA GLY A 227 4.40 -6.75 -6.55
C GLY A 227 3.89 -6.05 -7.81
N LYS A 228 2.89 -5.20 -7.62
CA LYS A 228 2.30 -4.28 -8.61
C LYS A 228 3.16 -3.02 -8.73
N TYR A 229 3.30 -2.51 -9.96
CA TYR A 229 3.98 -1.25 -10.22
C TYR A 229 2.95 -0.13 -10.31
N VAL A 230 3.13 0.93 -9.53
CA VAL A 230 2.17 2.02 -9.38
C VAL A 230 2.88 3.36 -9.59
N LEU A 231 2.41 4.13 -10.55
CA LEU A 231 2.79 5.52 -10.74
C LEU A 231 1.67 6.40 -10.16
N VAL A 232 2.02 7.35 -9.29
CA VAL A 232 1.05 8.35 -8.79
C VAL A 232 1.50 9.71 -9.29
N VAL A 233 0.71 10.31 -10.18
CA VAL A 233 0.94 11.66 -10.69
C VAL A 233 0.13 12.65 -9.88
N MET A 234 0.78 13.64 -9.27
CA MET A 234 0.12 14.71 -8.53
C MET A 234 0.43 16.05 -9.20
N THR A 235 -0.56 16.70 -9.81
CA THR A 235 -0.37 17.91 -10.64
C THR A 235 -1.53 18.89 -10.54
N ASP A 236 -1.25 20.17 -10.79
CA ASP A 236 -2.27 21.20 -10.97
C ASP A 236 -2.58 21.54 -12.44
N GLY A 237 -2.17 20.65 -13.36
CA GLY A 237 -3.13 20.15 -14.35
C GLY A 237 -2.93 20.51 -15.82
N ILE A 238 -1.88 21.21 -16.27
CA ILE A 238 -1.67 21.43 -17.72
C ILE A 238 -0.24 21.09 -18.11
N PRO A 239 0.00 19.98 -18.84
CA PRO A 239 1.32 19.65 -19.35
C PRO A 239 1.81 20.71 -20.34
N SER A 240 2.96 21.31 -20.08
CA SER A 240 3.61 22.27 -20.99
C SER A 240 4.28 21.58 -22.20
N ASP A 241 4.39 20.26 -22.17
CA ASP A 241 5.07 19.43 -23.18
C ASP A 241 4.15 18.41 -23.86
N GLY A 242 2.83 18.57 -23.72
CA GLY A 242 1.83 17.91 -24.56
C GLY A 242 1.00 16.83 -23.86
N ARG A 243 -0.31 17.07 -23.75
CA ARG A 243 -1.31 16.16 -23.15
C ARG A 243 -1.26 14.74 -23.73
N GLN A 244 -1.26 14.63 -25.06
CA GLN A 244 -1.31 13.32 -25.73
C GLN A 244 -0.09 12.46 -25.41
N ALA A 245 1.08 13.07 -25.18
CA ALA A 245 2.28 12.33 -24.81
C ALA A 245 2.16 11.71 -23.41
N CYS A 246 1.56 12.41 -22.45
CA CYS A 246 1.25 11.86 -21.12
C CYS A 246 0.26 10.69 -21.21
N LEU A 247 -0.82 10.84 -21.99
CA LEU A 247 -1.83 9.78 -22.19
C LEU A 247 -1.23 8.54 -22.86
N ASN A 248 -0.38 8.73 -23.86
CA ASN A 248 0.34 7.64 -24.52
C ASN A 248 1.31 6.95 -23.55
N ALA A 249 2.00 7.71 -22.70
CA ALA A 249 2.90 7.16 -21.69
C ALA A 249 2.12 6.29 -20.68
N ALA A 250 0.99 6.78 -20.14
CA ALA A 250 0.14 6.00 -19.24
C ALA A 250 -0.39 4.73 -19.89
N SER A 251 -0.96 4.82 -21.10
CA SER A 251 -1.48 3.66 -21.83
C SER A 251 -0.40 2.63 -22.16
N SER A 252 0.79 3.07 -22.57
CA SER A 252 1.93 2.18 -22.87
C SER A 252 2.53 1.56 -21.61
N ALA A 253 2.42 2.25 -20.48
CA ALA A 253 2.84 1.74 -19.19
C ALA A 253 1.90 0.62 -18.72
N LEU A 254 0.59 0.81 -18.86
CA LEU A 254 -0.45 -0.17 -18.52
C LEU A 254 -0.34 -1.44 -19.37
N SER A 255 -0.15 -1.31 -20.69
CA SER A 255 -0.05 -2.48 -21.60
C SER A 255 1.35 -3.10 -21.67
N GLY A 256 2.33 -2.54 -20.95
CA GLY A 256 3.72 -2.99 -20.99
C GLY A 256 4.01 -4.12 -20.00
N THR A 257 5.25 -4.62 -20.04
CA THR A 257 5.76 -5.61 -19.09
C THR A 257 6.98 -5.05 -18.34
N PRO A 258 6.94 -4.94 -17.00
CA PRO A 258 5.77 -5.12 -16.16
C PRO A 258 4.70 -4.04 -16.45
N SER A 259 3.43 -4.38 -16.18
CA SER A 259 2.31 -3.44 -16.29
C SER A 259 2.37 -2.44 -15.14
N VAL A 260 2.10 -1.17 -15.43
CA VAL A 260 2.10 -0.07 -14.46
C VAL A 260 0.73 0.58 -14.40
N LEU A 261 0.14 0.61 -13.21
CA LEU A 261 -1.09 1.36 -12.92
C LEU A 261 -0.73 2.84 -12.70
N THR A 262 -1.40 3.75 -13.40
CA THR A 262 -1.17 5.20 -13.23
C THR A 262 -2.37 5.86 -12.56
N PHE A 263 -2.20 6.30 -11.32
CA PHE A 263 -3.16 7.13 -10.59
C PHE A 263 -2.89 8.61 -10.85
N ALA A 264 -3.95 9.39 -10.96
CA ALA A 264 -3.88 10.83 -11.12
C ALA A 264 -4.56 11.55 -9.94
N VAL A 265 -3.83 12.46 -9.31
CA VAL A 265 -4.31 13.39 -8.29
C VAL A 265 -4.23 14.79 -8.89
N GLY A 266 -5.37 15.40 -9.13
CA GLY A 266 -5.48 16.74 -9.69
C GLY A 266 -5.80 17.74 -8.61
N VAL A 267 -5.03 18.83 -8.50
CA VAL A 267 -5.34 19.95 -7.59
C VAL A 267 -5.67 21.21 -8.37
N GLY A 268 -6.93 21.63 -8.33
CA GLY A 268 -7.35 22.81 -9.05
C GLY A 268 -8.84 23.08 -8.89
N ASP A 269 -9.22 24.32 -9.19
CA ASP A 269 -10.62 24.67 -9.21
C ASP A 269 -11.23 24.20 -10.53
N VAL A 270 -12.29 23.43 -10.41
CA VAL A 270 -13.03 22.87 -11.55
C VAL A 270 -13.65 23.93 -12.45
N ASN A 271 -13.84 25.16 -11.94
CA ASN A 271 -14.35 26.28 -12.74
C ASN A 271 -13.21 27.12 -13.34
N ALA A 272 -11.96 26.73 -13.13
CA ALA A 272 -10.82 27.42 -13.70
C ALA A 272 -10.75 27.13 -15.21
N ASN A 273 -10.08 28.01 -15.96
CA ASN A 273 -9.96 27.84 -17.39
C ASN A 273 -9.18 26.56 -17.73
N ALA A 274 -9.84 25.57 -18.32
CA ALA A 274 -9.25 24.28 -18.68
C ALA A 274 -8.12 24.35 -19.71
N SER A 275 -7.99 25.46 -20.44
CA SER A 275 -6.91 25.66 -21.42
C SER A 275 -5.66 26.32 -20.83
N THR A 276 -5.77 26.97 -19.67
CA THR A 276 -4.67 27.81 -19.14
C THR A 276 -4.39 27.66 -17.65
N VAL A 277 -5.29 27.07 -16.85
CA VAL A 277 -5.15 26.99 -15.39
C VAL A 277 -5.20 25.56 -14.88
N TYR A 278 -6.26 24.80 -15.16
CA TYR A 278 -6.44 23.44 -14.64
C TYR A 278 -7.32 22.61 -15.57
N ASP A 279 -6.80 21.52 -16.11
CA ASP A 279 -7.50 20.67 -17.08
C ASP A 279 -7.94 19.35 -16.42
N GLU A 280 -9.09 19.38 -15.76
CA GLU A 280 -9.67 18.25 -15.04
C GLU A 280 -9.96 17.05 -15.95
N LEU A 281 -10.36 17.31 -17.21
CA LEU A 281 -10.58 16.27 -18.22
C LEU A 281 -9.28 15.54 -18.53
N PHE A 282 -8.17 16.27 -18.70
CA PHE A 282 -6.85 15.66 -18.89
C PHE A 282 -6.46 14.77 -17.71
N VAL A 283 -6.65 15.24 -16.47
CA VAL A 283 -6.29 14.45 -15.28
C VAL A 283 -7.16 13.19 -15.18
N GLY A 284 -8.46 13.30 -15.50
CA GLY A 284 -9.38 12.16 -15.60
C GLY A 284 -8.94 11.16 -16.68
N ASP A 285 -8.64 11.64 -17.89
CA ASP A 285 -8.15 10.82 -19.00
C ASP A 285 -6.84 10.10 -18.64
N LEU A 286 -5.96 10.75 -17.88
CA LEU A 286 -4.71 10.15 -17.44
C LEU A 286 -4.95 8.93 -16.56
N ALA A 287 -5.90 9.01 -15.61
CA ALA A 287 -6.30 7.89 -14.77
C ALA A 287 -7.01 6.77 -15.57
N VAL A 288 -7.86 7.15 -16.54
CA VAL A 288 -8.52 6.18 -17.45
C VAL A 288 -7.49 5.42 -18.28
N LYS A 289 -6.56 6.12 -18.94
CA LYS A 289 -5.47 5.50 -19.71
C LYS A 289 -4.48 4.74 -18.82
N GLY A 290 -4.36 5.17 -17.57
CA GLY A 290 -3.57 4.52 -16.52
C GLY A 290 -4.21 3.28 -15.92
N GLY A 291 -5.47 2.96 -16.23
CA GLY A 291 -6.19 1.79 -15.71
C GLY A 291 -6.62 1.92 -14.25
N THR A 292 -6.75 3.13 -13.72
CA THR A 292 -7.04 3.38 -12.29
C THR A 292 -8.30 4.20 -12.03
N ALA A 293 -8.99 4.61 -13.10
CA ALA A 293 -10.25 5.32 -12.99
C ALA A 293 -11.27 4.51 -12.17
N PRO A 294 -11.96 5.12 -11.18
CA PRO A 294 -12.99 4.44 -10.40
C PRO A 294 -14.09 3.85 -11.29
N ALA A 295 -14.59 2.68 -10.93
CA ALA A 295 -15.71 2.07 -11.64
C ALA A 295 -16.94 3.01 -11.63
N GLY A 296 -17.52 3.27 -12.81
CA GLY A 296 -18.67 4.16 -12.95
C GLY A 296 -18.35 5.65 -12.86
N CYS A 297 -17.08 6.05 -12.88
CA CYS A 297 -16.71 7.47 -12.99
C CYS A 297 -17.27 8.10 -14.27
N ASN A 298 -17.51 9.40 -14.24
CA ASN A 298 -17.91 10.18 -15.41
C ASN A 298 -16.65 10.64 -16.18
N PRO A 299 -16.37 10.10 -17.38
CA PRO A 299 -15.19 10.47 -18.17
C PRO A 299 -15.28 11.88 -18.77
N THR A 300 -16.47 12.47 -18.74
CA THR A 300 -16.73 13.84 -19.20
C THR A 300 -16.95 14.79 -18.04
N TRP A 301 -16.50 14.42 -16.82
CA TRP A 301 -16.63 15.28 -15.66
C TRP A 301 -15.75 16.52 -15.82
N SER A 302 -16.37 17.70 -15.80
CA SER A 302 -15.73 18.98 -16.11
C SER A 302 -16.44 20.17 -15.45
N ASP A 303 -15.89 21.37 -15.64
CA ASP A 303 -16.49 22.68 -15.34
C ASP A 303 -17.96 22.83 -15.78
N THR A 304 -18.31 22.17 -16.87
CA THR A 304 -19.59 22.22 -17.58
C THR A 304 -20.44 20.97 -17.37
N ASN A 305 -19.88 19.93 -16.75
CA ASN A 305 -20.55 18.68 -16.42
C ASN A 305 -20.04 18.09 -15.09
N MET A 306 -20.51 18.64 -13.97
CA MET A 306 -20.14 18.13 -12.64
C MET A 306 -21.04 16.99 -12.13
N THR A 307 -21.70 16.26 -13.02
CA THR A 307 -22.56 15.13 -12.63
C THR A 307 -21.73 13.87 -12.39
N GLY A 308 -22.07 13.08 -11.38
CA GLY A 308 -21.34 11.85 -11.04
C GLY A 308 -19.98 12.10 -10.36
N THR A 309 -19.09 11.11 -10.44
CA THR A 309 -17.77 11.11 -9.78
C THR A 309 -16.66 11.30 -10.82
N PRO A 310 -15.65 12.15 -10.58
CA PRO A 310 -14.50 12.28 -11.47
C PRO A 310 -13.74 10.96 -11.62
N CYS A 311 -13.07 10.79 -12.77
CA CYS A 311 -12.23 9.61 -13.02
C CYS A 311 -10.85 9.67 -12.36
N HIS A 312 -10.53 10.76 -11.67
CA HIS A 312 -9.28 10.98 -10.93
C HIS A 312 -9.57 11.40 -9.48
N PHE A 313 -8.51 11.51 -8.68
CA PHE A 313 -8.59 12.08 -7.34
C PHE A 313 -8.58 13.61 -7.45
N GLN A 314 -9.77 14.21 -7.41
CA GLN A 314 -9.93 15.66 -7.44
C GLN A 314 -9.68 16.28 -6.05
N ILE A 315 -8.85 17.31 -6.02
CA ILE A 315 -8.69 18.23 -4.90
C ILE A 315 -9.06 19.63 -5.39
N THR A 316 -10.03 20.26 -4.74
CA THR A 316 -10.51 21.60 -5.10
C THR A 316 -10.08 22.59 -4.02
N PRO A 317 -9.09 23.48 -4.31
CA PRO A 317 -8.63 24.49 -3.38
C PRO A 317 -9.74 25.47 -2.97
N GLY A 318 -10.40 26.13 -3.92
CA GLY A 318 -11.37 27.20 -3.66
C GLY A 318 -10.89 28.18 -2.58
N SER A 319 -11.73 28.41 -1.57
CA SER A 319 -11.39 29.29 -0.44
C SER A 319 -10.60 28.62 0.69
N LYS A 320 -10.12 27.37 0.51
CA LYS A 320 -9.46 26.62 1.58
C LYS A 320 -8.11 27.21 1.97
N THR A 321 -7.70 26.93 3.21
CA THR A 321 -6.32 27.13 3.68
C THR A 321 -5.42 25.99 3.19
N ALA A 322 -4.09 26.16 3.20
CA ALA A 322 -3.22 25.04 2.83
C ALA A 322 -3.38 23.83 3.76
N GLN A 323 -3.71 24.03 5.04
CA GLN A 323 -3.97 22.93 5.98
C GLN A 323 -5.20 22.08 5.58
N GLN A 324 -6.25 22.73 5.06
CA GLN A 324 -7.44 22.00 4.57
C GLN A 324 -7.13 21.25 3.28
N ILE A 325 -6.41 21.88 2.34
CA ILE A 325 -5.95 21.23 1.10
C ILE A 325 -4.99 20.06 1.42
N GLN A 326 -4.16 20.20 2.46
CA GLN A 326 -3.27 19.15 2.93
C GLN A 326 -4.05 17.90 3.35
N ALA A 327 -5.16 18.07 4.08
CA ALA A 327 -6.00 16.96 4.49
C ALA A 327 -6.59 16.23 3.27
N ASP A 328 -7.00 16.97 2.24
CA ASP A 328 -7.51 16.38 0.99
C ASP A 328 -6.43 15.58 0.24
N PHE A 329 -5.20 16.11 0.15
CA PHE A 329 -4.06 15.38 -0.43
C PHE A 329 -3.73 14.11 0.34
N LEU A 330 -3.70 14.21 1.68
CA LEU A 330 -3.42 13.06 2.54
C LEU A 330 -4.50 11.98 2.40
N ALA A 331 -5.78 12.39 2.32
CA ALA A 331 -6.88 11.47 2.05
C ALA A 331 -6.74 10.81 0.67
N ALA A 332 -6.35 11.55 -0.37
CA ALA A 332 -6.16 11.02 -1.72
C ALA A 332 -5.03 9.98 -1.77
N VAL A 333 -3.84 10.29 -1.25
CA VAL A 333 -2.70 9.34 -1.29
C VAL A 333 -2.95 8.09 -0.43
N ASN A 334 -3.62 8.24 0.72
CA ASN A 334 -4.02 7.08 1.53
C ASN A 334 -5.07 6.23 0.80
N LYS A 335 -6.06 6.85 0.14
CA LYS A 335 -7.04 6.10 -0.64
C LYS A 335 -6.40 5.38 -1.83
N ILE A 336 -5.37 5.95 -2.46
CA ILE A 336 -4.58 5.26 -3.48
C ILE A 336 -3.89 4.05 -2.87
N ARG A 337 -3.17 4.20 -1.74
CA ARG A 337 -2.54 3.09 -1.00
C ARG A 337 -3.54 1.98 -0.69
N ASP A 338 -4.75 2.33 -0.24
CA ASP A 338 -5.81 1.37 0.08
C ASP A 338 -6.40 0.69 -1.16
N THR A 339 -6.36 1.35 -2.31
CA THR A 339 -6.84 0.78 -3.59
C THR A 339 -5.85 -0.23 -4.15
N VAL A 340 -4.54 0.04 -4.02
CA VAL A 340 -3.48 -0.79 -4.60
C VAL A 340 -3.05 -1.95 -3.70
N SER A 341 -3.24 -1.82 -2.39
CA SER A 341 -3.10 -2.93 -1.43
C SER A 341 -4.19 -3.97 -1.72
N SER A 342 -3.83 -5.09 -2.33
CA SER A 342 -4.82 -6.07 -2.75
C SER A 342 -5.37 -6.86 -1.57
N CYS A 343 -6.69 -7.05 -1.56
CA CYS A 343 -7.36 -8.11 -0.80
C CYS A 343 -7.44 -9.42 -1.59
N GLU A 344 -6.75 -9.47 -2.73
CA GLU A 344 -6.50 -10.67 -3.50
C GLU A 344 -5.32 -11.41 -2.92
N LEU A 345 -5.50 -12.70 -2.75
CA LEU A 345 -4.59 -13.66 -2.16
C LEU A 345 -4.44 -14.80 -3.16
N THR A 346 -3.25 -14.97 -3.72
CA THR A 346 -3.00 -16.01 -4.71
C THR A 346 -3.11 -17.39 -4.06
N LEU A 347 -3.82 -18.30 -4.69
CA LEU A 347 -3.86 -19.71 -4.31
C LEU A 347 -2.67 -20.42 -4.97
N ASP A 348 -1.77 -20.98 -4.17
CA ASP A 348 -0.71 -21.85 -4.69
C ASP A 348 -1.21 -23.31 -4.71
N PHE A 349 -1.43 -23.85 -5.92
CA PHE A 349 -1.85 -25.24 -6.15
C PHE A 349 -0.68 -26.22 -6.25
N SER A 350 0.54 -25.81 -5.88
CA SER A 350 1.73 -26.67 -5.92
C SER A 350 1.60 -27.98 -5.12
N SER A 351 0.57 -28.12 -4.28
CA SER A 351 0.24 -29.33 -3.51
C SER A 351 -0.85 -30.25 -4.13
N GLY A 352 -1.45 -29.92 -5.28
CA GLY A 352 -2.44 -30.76 -5.99
C GLY A 352 -3.78 -30.08 -6.29
N ASN A 353 -4.75 -30.85 -6.82
CA ASN A 353 -6.11 -30.36 -7.11
C ASN A 353 -6.83 -29.98 -5.80
N VAL A 354 -7.09 -28.69 -5.61
CA VAL A 354 -7.89 -28.17 -4.51
C VAL A 354 -9.38 -28.31 -4.84
N ASP A 355 -10.14 -28.92 -3.93
CA ASP A 355 -11.61 -28.90 -3.98
C ASP A 355 -12.11 -27.53 -3.50
N PRO A 356 -12.74 -26.70 -4.36
CA PRO A 356 -13.24 -25.38 -3.98
C PRO A 356 -14.34 -25.41 -2.91
N ALA A 357 -14.96 -26.58 -2.65
CA ALA A 357 -15.91 -26.75 -1.56
C ALA A 357 -15.23 -27.02 -0.19
N LYS A 358 -13.90 -27.15 -0.19
CA LYS A 358 -13.10 -27.51 0.98
C LYS A 358 -11.97 -26.51 1.26
N VAL A 359 -12.29 -25.22 1.12
CA VAL A 359 -11.36 -24.13 1.44
C VAL A 359 -11.92 -23.29 2.56
N ASN A 360 -11.09 -22.98 3.54
CA ASN A 360 -11.36 -22.03 4.60
C ASN A 360 -10.26 -20.96 4.61
N VAL A 361 -10.62 -19.76 5.07
CA VAL A 361 -9.72 -18.63 5.14
C VAL A 361 -9.65 -18.20 6.59
N GLU A 362 -8.46 -18.10 7.13
CA GLU A 362 -8.20 -17.60 8.47
C GLU A 362 -7.34 -16.35 8.39
N TYR A 363 -7.70 -15.35 9.18
CA TYR A 363 -6.87 -14.17 9.41
C TYR A 363 -6.21 -14.27 10.78
N THR A 364 -4.90 -14.06 10.81
CA THR A 364 -4.12 -13.91 12.04
C THR A 364 -3.59 -12.49 12.11
N SER A 365 -4.00 -11.76 13.13
CA SER A 365 -3.51 -10.41 13.39
C SER A 365 -2.01 -10.38 13.73
N GLY A 366 -1.35 -9.22 13.58
CA GLY A 366 0.02 -9.02 14.05
C GLY A 366 0.23 -9.34 15.55
N ALA A 367 -0.84 -9.18 16.35
CA ALA A 367 -0.85 -9.57 17.77
C ALA A 367 -1.00 -11.09 18.00
N GLY A 368 -1.12 -11.90 16.95
CA GLY A 368 -1.24 -13.36 17.01
C GLY A 368 -2.65 -13.90 17.24
N THR A 369 -3.69 -13.04 17.24
CA THR A 369 -5.08 -13.51 17.33
C THR A 369 -5.56 -14.03 15.98
N THR A 370 -6.02 -15.28 15.94
CA THR A 370 -6.54 -15.95 14.73
C THR A 370 -8.06 -16.01 14.72
N SER A 371 -8.68 -15.76 13.57
CA SER A 371 -10.12 -15.83 13.36
C SER A 371 -10.45 -16.36 11.96
N GLN A 372 -11.55 -17.10 11.84
CA GLN A 372 -12.01 -17.61 10.55
C GLN A 372 -12.82 -16.54 9.80
N ILE A 373 -12.46 -16.30 8.54
CA ILE A 373 -13.22 -15.46 7.62
C ILE A 373 -14.20 -16.37 6.85
N LYS A 374 -15.48 -16.08 6.99
CA LYS A 374 -16.55 -16.81 6.28
C LYS A 374 -16.50 -16.51 4.78
N GLN A 375 -16.90 -17.48 3.96
CA GLN A 375 -17.16 -17.21 2.55
C GLN A 375 -18.45 -16.38 2.43
N ASP A 376 -18.29 -15.12 2.03
CA ASP A 376 -19.34 -14.11 1.91
C ASP A 376 -18.85 -13.01 0.95
N SER A 377 -19.68 -12.67 -0.03
CA SER A 377 -19.39 -11.62 -1.02
C SER A 377 -19.46 -10.20 -0.46
N ALA A 378 -20.06 -9.97 0.70
CA ALA A 378 -20.18 -8.64 1.30
C ALA A 378 -19.01 -8.31 2.23
N ASN A 379 -18.74 -9.16 3.22
CA ASN A 379 -17.79 -8.91 4.31
C ASN A 379 -16.81 -10.07 4.55
N GLY A 380 -16.81 -11.09 3.70
CA GLY A 380 -15.99 -12.29 3.86
C GLY A 380 -14.98 -12.45 2.74
N TRP A 381 -15.04 -13.58 2.05
CA TRP A 381 -14.22 -13.83 0.86
C TRP A 381 -14.99 -14.54 -0.26
N THR A 382 -14.50 -14.40 -1.50
CA THR A 382 -14.92 -15.19 -2.67
C THR A 382 -13.72 -15.71 -3.44
N TYR A 383 -13.94 -16.62 -4.38
CA TYR A 383 -12.97 -16.89 -5.43
C TYR A 383 -13.00 -15.82 -6.52
N ASP A 384 -11.93 -15.75 -7.31
CA ASP A 384 -11.89 -15.06 -8.59
C ASP A 384 -12.74 -15.77 -9.66
N ASP A 385 -12.62 -17.10 -9.75
CA ASP A 385 -13.46 -17.97 -10.57
C ASP A 385 -13.95 -19.15 -9.71
N PRO A 386 -15.28 -19.38 -9.58
CA PRO A 386 -15.80 -20.47 -8.76
C PRO A 386 -15.52 -21.87 -9.33
N ASN A 387 -15.21 -22.00 -10.63
CA ASN A 387 -14.98 -23.27 -11.31
C ASN A 387 -13.49 -23.60 -11.45
N ALA A 388 -12.65 -22.58 -11.52
CA ALA A 388 -11.20 -22.71 -11.66
C ALA A 388 -10.50 -21.62 -10.83
N PRO A 389 -10.62 -21.66 -9.49
CA PRO A 389 -10.13 -20.59 -8.64
C PRO A 389 -8.62 -20.46 -8.81
N THR A 390 -8.11 -19.24 -8.89
CA THR A 390 -6.68 -18.94 -8.78
C THR A 390 -6.36 -17.99 -7.63
N LYS A 391 -7.40 -17.37 -7.05
CA LYS A 391 -7.28 -16.41 -5.96
C LYS A 391 -8.44 -16.50 -4.99
N VAL A 392 -8.18 -16.10 -3.76
CA VAL A 392 -9.18 -15.69 -2.77
C VAL A 392 -9.22 -14.16 -2.75
N ILE A 393 -10.42 -13.58 -2.78
CA ILE A 393 -10.64 -12.14 -2.73
C ILE A 393 -11.40 -11.84 -1.44
N LEU A 394 -10.79 -11.10 -0.52
CA LEU A 394 -11.50 -10.61 0.67
C LEU A 394 -12.35 -9.39 0.31
N HIS A 395 -13.52 -9.30 0.93
CA HIS A 395 -14.50 -8.23 0.76
C HIS A 395 -14.80 -7.54 2.09
N GLY A 396 -15.37 -6.33 1.99
CA GLY A 396 -15.87 -5.54 3.11
C GLY A 396 -14.90 -5.46 4.30
N THR A 397 -15.44 -5.70 5.51
CA THR A 397 -14.69 -5.56 6.76
C THR A 397 -13.46 -6.47 6.85
N SER A 398 -13.48 -7.64 6.22
CA SER A 398 -12.33 -8.57 6.21
C SER A 398 -11.17 -8.00 5.41
N CYS A 399 -11.47 -7.38 4.27
CA CYS A 399 -10.48 -6.68 3.46
C CYS A 399 -9.90 -5.46 4.20
N ASP A 400 -10.76 -4.68 4.85
CA ASP A 400 -10.35 -3.48 5.60
C ASP A 400 -9.49 -3.84 6.82
N THR A 401 -9.86 -4.90 7.54
CA THR A 401 -9.09 -5.40 8.70
C THR A 401 -7.71 -5.85 8.27
N LEU A 402 -7.62 -6.59 7.15
CA LEU A 402 -6.33 -6.95 6.58
C LEU A 402 -5.56 -5.66 6.29
N LYS A 403 -6.05 -4.79 5.40
CA LYS A 403 -5.36 -3.54 5.02
C LYS A 403 -4.82 -2.72 6.20
N ALA A 404 -5.58 -2.61 7.28
CA ALA A 404 -5.22 -1.87 8.48
C ALA A 404 -4.09 -2.50 9.34
N ASP A 405 -3.80 -3.79 9.17
CA ASP A 405 -2.79 -4.53 9.95
C ASP A 405 -1.60 -4.98 9.08
N PRO A 406 -0.49 -4.22 9.00
CA PRO A 406 0.66 -4.54 8.15
C PRO A 406 1.32 -5.91 8.43
N GLU A 407 1.19 -6.42 9.66
CA GLU A 407 1.74 -7.72 10.08
C GLU A 407 0.71 -8.86 9.94
N GLY A 408 -0.55 -8.51 9.67
CA GLY A 408 -1.66 -9.42 9.51
C GLY A 408 -1.45 -10.42 8.38
N LYS A 409 -1.66 -11.70 8.68
CA LYS A 409 -1.50 -12.84 7.78
C LYS A 409 -2.83 -13.46 7.44
N VAL A 410 -2.96 -13.96 6.22
CA VAL A 410 -4.08 -14.80 5.83
C VAL A 410 -3.59 -16.19 5.51
N LYS A 411 -4.19 -17.19 6.14
CA LYS A 411 -3.93 -18.59 5.93
C LYS A 411 -5.12 -19.21 5.22
N ILE A 412 -4.84 -19.89 4.12
CA ILE A 412 -5.82 -20.65 3.35
C ILE A 412 -5.67 -22.10 3.79
N ILE A 413 -6.74 -22.65 4.35
CA ILE A 413 -6.82 -24.02 4.84
C ILE A 413 -7.57 -24.86 3.81
N LEU A 414 -6.97 -25.98 3.42
CA LEU A 414 -7.49 -26.91 2.42
C LEU A 414 -7.90 -28.22 3.10
N GLY A 415 -8.99 -28.83 2.62
CA GLY A 415 -9.47 -30.16 3.05
C GLY A 415 -10.68 -30.12 3.99
N CYS A 416 -10.94 -28.98 4.64
CA CYS A 416 -12.10 -28.78 5.49
C CYS A 416 -13.27 -28.16 4.71
N LYS A 417 -14.49 -28.66 4.92
CA LYS A 417 -15.72 -28.07 4.34
C LYS A 417 -15.76 -26.55 4.58
N THR A 418 -16.03 -25.78 3.52
CA THR A 418 -16.05 -24.31 3.61
C THR A 418 -17.12 -23.81 4.56
N VAL A 419 -16.74 -22.96 5.50
CA VAL A 419 -17.66 -22.23 6.39
C VAL A 419 -18.21 -21.02 5.65
N LYS A 420 -19.51 -21.05 5.39
CA LYS A 420 -20.27 -19.97 4.74
C LYS A 420 -21.00 -19.13 5.79
N GLU A 421 -21.37 -17.90 5.44
CA GLU A 421 -22.38 -17.21 6.23
C GLU A 421 -23.71 -17.99 6.18
N PRO A 422 -24.43 -18.15 7.31
CA PRO A 422 -25.78 -18.71 7.26
C PRO A 422 -26.61 -17.82 6.34
N GLY A 423 -27.12 -18.40 5.24
CA GLY A 423 -27.95 -17.67 4.29
C GLY A 423 -29.17 -17.05 4.99
N PRO A 424 -29.75 -15.98 4.43
CA PRO A 424 -31.00 -15.42 4.95
C PRO A 424 -32.02 -16.56 4.99
N GLY A 425 -32.41 -16.95 6.21
CA GLY A 425 -33.06 -18.23 6.48
C GLY A 425 -34.26 -18.48 5.58
N GLY A 426 -34.22 -19.58 4.83
CA GLY A 426 -35.45 -20.21 4.39
C GLY A 426 -36.16 -20.76 5.64
N PRO A 427 -37.45 -20.45 5.86
CA PRO A 427 -38.18 -21.03 6.98
C PRO A 427 -38.25 -22.55 6.79
N ASN A 428 -37.93 -23.28 7.86
CA ASN A 428 -38.28 -24.70 8.00
C ASN A 428 -39.79 -24.89 8.02
#